data_AF-A0A498N4N8-F1
#
_entry.id   AF-A0A498N4N8-F1
#
_cell.length_a   1.000
_cell.length_b   1.000
_cell.length_c   1.000
_cell.angle_alpha   90.00
_cell.angle_beta   90.00
_cell.angle_gamma   90.00
#
_symmetry.space_group_name_H-M   'P 1'
#
loop_
_entity.id
_entity.type
_entity.pdbx_description
1 polymer ?
#
loop_
_entity_poly.entity_id
_entity_poly.type
_entity_poly.pdbx_seq_one_letter_code
_entity_poly.pdbx_strand_id
1 'polypeptide(L)'
;MEHIRTPKVENVRMIDRLTPRKSTVGTLYLSSTHTIFVENSEARKETWVLHSLVYNVERLPTNPSGSPVIIRCKNFHIYRLLIPQEKDCLDVVASLTRLSRPELREKAWGFIDLKAEFSRMGIPSNLWHVMAANHEYRLCDTYPSELFVPKSASPAVIVGSAKFRSRGRLPVLSYFHRDTSASICRSSQPLSGFSARSSDDEQLLQAIMKSNPVSEFMYVVDTRPKVLIEKDWVSFGHKFSHRYAHIDSDPKEVSPVMDQFLECVWQLMQQFPCAFEFNERFLIQLHTHIYSCQYGNFIGNCQKERRDLRFWKGMYGRAEKSVASHQSPADCLNAVREESQQLEEELSTHQERLAQLKERKISGEMRKTNKLSERVRRPIPTERELGSPLDYFTTPRSEKHTPSFTLPLELAAPPKNGDPDDLSTCSDFESGVADLSSHSSSAGDDEVVKTNG
;
A
#
# COMPACT_ATOMS: atom_id res chain seq x y z
N MET A 1 15.11 -14.87 -23.38
CA MET A 1 15.89 -15.87 -22.59
C MET A 1 17.37 -15.52 -22.46
N GLU A 2 17.91 -14.61 -23.29
CA GLU A 2 19.35 -14.22 -23.40
C GLU A 2 20.02 -13.64 -22.15
N HIS A 3 19.37 -13.69 -20.99
CA HIS A 3 19.81 -13.08 -19.72
C HIS A 3 19.92 -14.11 -18.59
N ILE A 4 19.49 -15.36 -18.84
CA ILE A 4 19.60 -16.50 -17.92
C ILE A 4 20.73 -17.38 -18.43
N ARG A 5 21.81 -17.53 -17.65
CA ARG A 5 22.95 -18.37 -18.03
C ARG A 5 22.72 -19.85 -17.71
N THR A 6 22.19 -20.12 -16.52
CA THR A 6 21.85 -21.48 -16.06
C THR A 6 20.39 -21.49 -15.60
N PRO A 7 19.45 -22.02 -16.40
CA PRO A 7 18.01 -21.95 -16.11
C PRO A 7 17.51 -22.98 -15.09
N LYS A 8 18.32 -23.99 -14.77
CA LYS A 8 18.04 -25.05 -13.80
C LYS A 8 19.32 -25.44 -13.08
N VAL A 9 19.31 -25.46 -11.75
CA VAL A 9 20.39 -25.97 -10.91
C VAL A 9 19.81 -27.00 -9.93
N GLU A 10 20.31 -28.22 -9.97
CA GLU A 10 19.85 -29.33 -9.12
C GLU A 10 20.65 -29.41 -7.80
N ASN A 11 20.07 -30.10 -6.81
CA ASN A 11 20.68 -30.37 -5.50
C ASN A 11 21.09 -29.11 -4.72
N VAL A 12 20.45 -27.97 -5.00
CA VAL A 12 20.59 -26.74 -4.22
C VAL A 12 20.00 -26.97 -2.83
N ARG A 13 20.71 -26.51 -1.78
CA ARG A 13 20.19 -26.52 -0.42
C ARG A 13 19.65 -25.14 -0.04
N MET A 14 18.38 -25.04 0.31
CA MET A 14 17.82 -23.85 0.94
C MET A 14 17.92 -23.99 2.47
N ILE A 15 18.49 -23.00 3.14
CA ILE A 15 18.71 -23.01 4.60
C ILE A 15 17.54 -22.30 5.28
N ASP A 16 16.92 -22.96 6.27
CA ASP A 16 15.78 -22.43 7.01
C ASP A 16 16.20 -21.22 7.88
N ARG A 17 15.38 -20.15 7.85
CA ARG A 17 15.65 -18.87 8.56
C ARG A 17 15.53 -19.01 10.08
N LEU A 18 14.65 -19.89 10.57
CA LEU A 18 14.35 -20.09 11.99
C LEU A 18 15.24 -21.19 12.59
N THR A 19 15.61 -22.18 11.78
CA THR A 19 16.46 -23.31 12.19
C THR A 19 17.62 -23.53 11.21
N PRO A 20 18.75 -22.82 11.33
CA PRO A 20 19.89 -22.94 10.38
C PRO A 20 20.50 -24.34 10.25
N ARG A 21 20.22 -25.27 11.17
CA ARG A 21 20.59 -26.70 11.08
C ARG A 21 19.67 -27.50 10.16
N LYS A 22 18.52 -26.95 9.76
CA LYS A 22 17.56 -27.55 8.85
C LYS A 22 17.75 -26.92 7.46
N SER A 23 18.12 -27.75 6.49
CA SER A 23 18.21 -27.34 5.08
C SER A 23 17.43 -28.29 4.21
N THR A 24 16.65 -27.76 3.28
CA THR A 24 15.87 -28.54 2.33
C THR A 24 16.65 -28.66 1.02
N VAL A 25 16.74 -29.88 0.47
CA VAL A 25 17.37 -30.11 -0.84
C VAL A 25 16.31 -29.96 -1.92
N GLY A 26 16.65 -29.30 -3.02
CA GLY A 26 15.70 -29.04 -4.10
C GLY A 26 16.36 -28.68 -5.42
N THR A 27 15.52 -28.29 -6.37
CA THR A 27 15.93 -27.77 -7.67
C THR A 27 15.59 -26.28 -7.76
N LEU A 28 16.55 -25.47 -8.16
CA LEU A 28 16.39 -24.04 -8.40
C LEU A 28 16.16 -23.81 -9.90
N TYR A 29 15.05 -23.17 -10.26
CA TYR A 29 14.71 -22.79 -11.63
C TYR A 29 14.77 -21.26 -11.78
N LEU A 30 15.40 -20.78 -12.85
CA LEU A 30 15.46 -19.35 -13.19
C LEU A 30 14.65 -19.11 -14.46
N SER A 31 13.58 -18.32 -14.34
CA SER A 31 12.80 -17.81 -15.47
C SER A 31 13.21 -16.36 -15.80
N SER A 32 12.44 -15.62 -16.60
CA SER A 32 12.68 -14.17 -16.77
C SER A 32 12.16 -13.35 -15.58
N THR A 33 11.04 -13.75 -14.96
CA THR A 33 10.36 -12.97 -13.91
C THR A 33 10.58 -13.49 -12.50
N HIS A 34 10.75 -14.81 -12.34
CA HIS A 34 10.87 -15.46 -11.03
C HIS A 34 12.05 -16.44 -10.98
N THR A 35 12.65 -16.54 -9.80
CA THR A 35 13.43 -17.70 -9.38
C THR A 35 12.56 -18.57 -8.49
N ILE A 36 12.51 -19.86 -8.76
CA ILE A 36 11.62 -20.82 -8.11
C ILE A 36 12.47 -21.94 -7.52
N PHE A 37 12.43 -22.13 -6.20
CA PHE A 37 13.03 -23.29 -5.55
C PHE A 37 11.93 -24.33 -5.29
N VAL A 38 12.10 -25.54 -5.83
CA VAL A 38 11.19 -26.67 -5.64
C VAL A 38 11.88 -27.72 -4.78
N GLU A 39 11.32 -28.04 -3.62
CA GLU A 39 11.85 -29.05 -2.71
C GLU A 39 11.74 -30.47 -3.29
N ASN A 40 12.80 -31.27 -3.14
CA ASN A 40 12.82 -32.69 -3.47
C ASN A 40 12.14 -33.53 -2.35
N SER A 41 10.91 -33.18 -2.00
CA SER A 41 10.06 -33.89 -1.02
C SER A 41 8.78 -34.39 -1.68
N GLU A 42 8.09 -35.36 -1.05
CA GLU A 42 6.79 -35.86 -1.54
C GLU A 42 5.73 -34.75 -1.62
N ALA A 43 5.82 -33.76 -0.71
CA ALA A 43 4.94 -32.58 -0.68
C ALA A 43 5.29 -31.52 -1.75
N ARG A 44 6.44 -31.65 -2.45
CA ARG A 44 6.92 -30.73 -3.51
C ARG A 44 6.73 -29.25 -3.20
N LYS A 45 7.16 -28.82 -2.01
CA LYS A 45 6.98 -27.42 -1.59
C LYS A 45 7.77 -26.47 -2.49
N GLU A 46 7.08 -25.51 -3.09
CA GLU A 46 7.69 -24.47 -3.92
C GLU A 46 7.92 -23.18 -3.13
N THR A 47 8.96 -22.43 -3.49
CA THR A 47 9.28 -21.10 -2.96
C THR A 47 9.61 -20.17 -4.12
N TRP A 48 8.76 -19.19 -4.35
CA TRP A 48 8.80 -18.29 -5.50
C TRP A 48 9.37 -16.92 -5.10
N VAL A 49 10.37 -16.44 -5.85
CA VAL A 49 11.04 -15.15 -5.65
C VAL A 49 10.95 -14.34 -6.94
N LEU A 50 10.05 -13.36 -6.98
CA LEU A 50 9.92 -12.42 -8.10
C LEU A 50 11.18 -11.52 -8.16
N HIS A 51 11.84 -11.45 -9.31
CA HIS A 51 13.17 -10.84 -9.43
C HIS A 51 13.20 -9.36 -9.07
N SER A 52 12.16 -8.59 -9.38
CA SER A 52 12.04 -7.17 -9.04
C SER A 52 11.85 -6.89 -7.54
N LEU A 53 11.46 -7.90 -6.75
CA LEU A 53 11.51 -7.84 -5.29
C LEU A 53 12.92 -8.08 -4.74
N VAL A 54 13.88 -8.57 -5.53
CA VAL A 54 15.27 -8.73 -5.09
C VAL A 54 15.92 -7.35 -4.99
N TYR A 55 16.45 -7.05 -3.80
CA TYR A 55 17.22 -5.84 -3.53
C TYR A 55 18.71 -6.07 -3.75
N ASN A 56 19.24 -7.19 -3.26
CA ASN A 56 20.66 -7.53 -3.35
C ASN A 56 20.86 -9.05 -3.45
N VAL A 57 21.93 -9.46 -4.15
CA VAL A 57 22.36 -10.85 -4.31
C VAL A 57 23.81 -10.94 -3.89
N GLU A 58 24.03 -11.47 -2.69
CA GLU A 58 25.33 -11.51 -2.03
C GLU A 58 25.90 -12.93 -2.11
N ARG A 59 27.07 -13.08 -2.75
CA ARG A 59 27.83 -14.33 -2.76
C ARG A 59 28.81 -14.32 -1.57
N LEU A 60 28.79 -15.36 -0.76
CA LEU A 60 29.80 -15.60 0.27
C LEU A 60 30.95 -16.49 -0.26
N PRO A 61 32.11 -16.55 0.43
CA PRO A 61 33.19 -17.46 0.08
C PRO A 61 32.72 -18.91 -0.06
N THR A 62 33.20 -19.60 -1.10
CA THR A 62 32.93 -21.02 -1.33
C THR A 62 33.52 -21.83 -0.18
N ASN A 63 32.78 -22.85 0.27
CA ASN A 63 33.24 -23.80 1.28
C ASN A 63 33.05 -25.24 0.75
N PRO A 64 33.60 -26.28 1.43
CA PRO A 64 33.50 -27.67 0.96
C PRO A 64 32.07 -28.24 0.85
N SER A 65 31.05 -27.55 1.38
CA SER A 65 29.63 -27.92 1.22
C SER A 65 28.91 -27.18 0.08
N GLY A 66 29.59 -26.26 -0.62
CA GLY A 66 29.07 -25.52 -1.77
C GLY A 66 29.40 -24.02 -1.72
N SER A 67 28.90 -23.29 -2.72
CA SER A 67 28.97 -21.82 -2.81
C SER A 67 27.70 -21.19 -2.22
N PRO A 68 27.76 -20.38 -1.13
CA PRO A 68 26.57 -19.77 -0.55
C PRO A 68 26.16 -18.49 -1.26
N VAL A 69 24.86 -18.35 -1.51
CA VAL A 69 24.21 -17.15 -2.07
C VAL A 69 23.10 -16.69 -1.14
N ILE A 70 23.08 -15.40 -0.82
CA ILE A 70 22.03 -14.75 -0.04
C ILE A 70 21.25 -13.82 -0.97
N ILE A 71 19.98 -14.14 -1.21
CA ILE A 71 19.05 -13.29 -1.95
C ILE A 71 18.27 -12.48 -0.92
N ARG A 72 18.54 -11.17 -0.86
CA ARG A 72 17.86 -10.21 0.03
C ARG A 72 16.76 -9.50 -0.75
N CYS A 73 15.53 -9.55 -0.26
CA CYS A 73 14.36 -8.97 -0.92
C CYS A 73 13.86 -7.71 -0.20
N LYS A 74 13.25 -6.81 -0.98
CA LYS A 74 12.72 -5.51 -0.53
C LYS A 74 11.61 -5.67 0.53
N ASN A 75 10.83 -6.76 0.46
CA ASN A 75 9.82 -7.15 1.45
C ASN A 75 10.41 -7.87 2.68
N PHE A 76 11.63 -7.54 3.09
CA PHE A 76 12.37 -8.09 4.23
C PHE A 76 12.64 -9.62 4.23
N HIS A 77 12.31 -10.33 3.15
CA HIS A 77 12.61 -11.75 3.00
C HIS A 77 14.09 -11.95 2.64
N ILE A 78 14.73 -12.94 3.26
CA ILE A 78 16.14 -13.29 3.02
C ILE A 78 16.21 -14.80 2.79
N TYR A 79 16.47 -15.19 1.54
CA TYR A 79 16.66 -16.58 1.14
C TYR A 79 18.14 -16.91 1.14
N ARG A 80 18.53 -17.99 1.82
CA ARG A 80 19.90 -18.49 1.87
C ARG A 80 19.98 -19.79 1.09
N LEU A 81 20.68 -19.78 -0.03
CA LEU A 81 20.90 -20.91 -0.91
C LEU A 81 22.36 -21.35 -0.82
N LEU A 82 22.60 -22.65 -0.91
CA LEU A 82 23.92 -23.26 -0.99
C LEU A 82 23.95 -24.09 -2.27
N ILE A 83 24.66 -23.57 -3.27
CA ILE A 83 24.71 -24.12 -4.63
C ILE A 83 25.92 -25.07 -4.72
N PRO A 84 25.77 -26.32 -5.20
CA PRO A 84 26.87 -27.30 -5.18
C PRO A 84 28.09 -26.88 -6.01
N GLN A 85 27.90 -26.38 -7.23
CA GLN A 85 29.00 -25.99 -8.11
C GLN A 85 29.24 -24.48 -8.10
N GLU A 86 30.50 -24.07 -8.03
CA GLU A 86 30.86 -22.64 -8.09
C GLU A 86 30.50 -22.00 -9.44
N LYS A 87 30.58 -22.75 -10.54
CA LYS A 87 30.15 -22.28 -11.86
C LYS A 87 28.66 -21.92 -11.87
N ASP A 88 27.81 -22.84 -11.41
CA ASP A 88 26.36 -22.61 -11.32
C ASP A 88 26.05 -21.44 -10.37
N CYS A 89 26.80 -21.29 -9.29
CA CYS A 89 26.68 -20.14 -8.39
C CYS A 89 27.00 -18.81 -9.09
N LEU A 90 28.11 -18.75 -9.84
CA LEU A 90 28.49 -17.56 -10.61
C LEU A 90 27.42 -17.21 -11.66
N ASP A 91 26.91 -18.22 -12.36
CA ASP A 91 25.93 -18.02 -13.43
C ASP A 91 24.51 -17.71 -12.91
N VAL A 92 24.11 -18.24 -11.75
CA VAL A 92 22.89 -17.83 -11.02
C VAL A 92 22.99 -16.39 -10.54
N VAL A 93 24.10 -16.00 -9.89
CA VAL A 93 24.30 -14.62 -9.42
C VAL A 93 24.34 -13.64 -10.60
N ALA A 94 25.08 -13.95 -11.68
CA ALA A 94 25.16 -13.11 -12.88
C ALA A 94 23.84 -13.01 -13.68
N SER A 95 22.92 -13.97 -13.49
CA SER A 95 21.55 -13.92 -14.02
C SER A 95 20.66 -13.07 -13.11
N LEU A 96 20.64 -13.35 -11.80
CA LEU A 96 19.82 -12.63 -10.81
C LEU A 96 20.13 -11.13 -10.76
N THR A 97 21.41 -10.74 -10.64
CA THR A 97 21.84 -9.33 -10.58
C THR A 97 21.51 -8.53 -11.86
N ARG A 98 21.18 -9.23 -12.96
CA ARG A 98 20.69 -8.63 -14.20
C ARG A 98 19.16 -8.54 -14.21
N LEU A 99 18.48 -9.62 -13.83
CA LEU A 99 17.02 -9.76 -13.85
C LEU A 99 16.33 -9.04 -12.69
N SER A 100 17.05 -8.69 -11.62
CA SER A 100 16.53 -7.89 -10.50
C SER A 100 16.41 -6.40 -10.82
N ARG A 101 17.01 -5.94 -11.94
CA ARG A 101 16.76 -4.63 -12.52
C ARG A 101 15.37 -4.65 -13.17
N PRO A 102 14.40 -3.84 -12.74
CA PRO A 102 13.03 -3.98 -13.21
C PRO A 102 12.86 -3.48 -14.64
N GLU A 103 12.51 -4.39 -15.54
CA GLU A 103 11.99 -4.06 -16.87
C GLU A 103 10.54 -3.58 -16.76
N LEU A 104 10.25 -2.40 -17.32
CA LEU A 104 8.90 -1.83 -17.39
C LEU A 104 7.95 -2.74 -18.21
N ARG A 105 6.86 -3.21 -17.59
CA ARG A 105 5.80 -3.96 -18.28
C ARG A 105 4.48 -3.20 -18.20
N GLU A 106 4.03 -2.64 -19.33
CA GLU A 106 2.75 -1.92 -19.41
C GLU A 106 1.54 -2.88 -19.41
N LYS A 107 0.69 -2.79 -18.38
CA LYS A 107 -0.75 -3.13 -18.47
C LYS A 107 -1.60 -2.24 -17.55
N ALA A 108 -2.87 -2.11 -17.92
CA ALA A 108 -4.00 -1.64 -17.10
C ALA A 108 -3.87 -0.25 -16.44
N TRP A 109 -3.84 0.81 -17.25
CA TRP A 109 -4.09 2.18 -16.77
C TRP A 109 -5.49 2.66 -17.19
N GLY A 110 -6.47 2.57 -16.29
CA GLY A 110 -7.84 3.03 -16.59
C GLY A 110 -8.89 2.91 -15.46
N PHE A 111 -8.50 2.55 -14.23
CA PHE A 111 -9.44 2.30 -13.14
C PHE A 111 -9.95 3.56 -12.43
N ILE A 112 -9.22 4.68 -12.51
CA ILE A 112 -9.56 5.93 -11.82
C ILE A 112 -9.68 7.05 -12.85
N ASP A 113 -10.93 7.48 -13.12
CA ASP A 113 -11.20 8.78 -13.72
C ASP A 113 -11.31 9.83 -12.60
N LEU A 114 -10.36 10.77 -12.56
CA LEU A 114 -10.36 11.87 -11.60
C LEU A 114 -11.61 12.76 -11.77
N LYS A 115 -12.12 12.91 -13.00
CA LYS A 115 -13.29 13.74 -13.28
C LYS A 115 -14.57 13.11 -12.74
N ALA A 116 -14.72 11.80 -12.86
CA ALA A 116 -15.78 11.04 -12.20
C ALA A 116 -15.69 11.13 -10.67
N GLU A 117 -14.49 11.03 -10.07
CA GLU A 117 -14.32 11.13 -8.61
C GLU A 117 -14.64 12.52 -8.05
N PHE A 118 -14.23 13.60 -8.72
CA PHE A 118 -14.66 14.95 -8.34
C PHE A 118 -16.17 15.15 -8.57
N SER A 119 -16.73 14.59 -9.65
CA SER A 119 -18.18 14.62 -9.91
C SER A 119 -18.99 13.88 -8.84
N ARG A 120 -18.48 12.76 -8.31
CA ARG A 120 -19.07 12.02 -7.17
C ARG A 120 -19.15 12.88 -5.91
N MET A 121 -18.16 13.74 -5.69
CA MET A 121 -18.14 14.75 -4.62
C MET A 121 -18.99 16.01 -4.93
N GLY A 122 -19.62 16.11 -6.11
CA GLY A 122 -20.40 17.29 -6.50
C GLY A 122 -19.54 18.48 -6.96
N ILE A 123 -18.37 18.21 -7.52
CA ILE A 123 -17.39 19.20 -7.99
C ILE A 123 -17.21 19.01 -9.52
N PRO A 124 -17.25 20.07 -10.35
CA PRO A 124 -17.35 21.50 -10.03
C PRO A 124 -18.75 21.93 -9.52
N SER A 125 -18.79 23.06 -8.82
CA SER A 125 -19.96 23.63 -8.16
C SER A 125 -20.04 25.16 -8.33
N ASN A 126 -20.89 25.81 -7.54
CA ASN A 126 -20.91 27.27 -7.41
C ASN A 126 -19.66 27.82 -6.67
N LEU A 127 -19.03 27.02 -5.80
CA LEU A 127 -17.88 27.42 -4.98
C LEU A 127 -16.54 26.93 -5.52
N TRP A 128 -16.51 25.78 -6.20
CA TRP A 128 -15.28 25.12 -6.68
C TRP A 128 -15.31 24.88 -8.19
N HIS A 129 -14.18 25.05 -8.88
CA HIS A 129 -14.08 24.84 -10.32
C HIS A 129 -12.77 24.16 -10.73
N VAL A 130 -12.76 23.56 -11.93
CA VAL A 130 -11.54 23.03 -12.56
C VAL A 130 -10.74 24.17 -13.21
N MET A 131 -9.43 24.13 -13.04
CA MET A 131 -8.47 25.12 -13.51
C MET A 131 -7.60 24.52 -14.62
N ALA A 132 -7.70 25.08 -15.83
CA ALA A 132 -6.97 24.59 -17.00
C ALA A 132 -5.46 24.90 -17.00
N ALA A 133 -4.97 25.76 -16.10
CA ALA A 133 -3.60 26.27 -16.13
C ALA A 133 -2.51 25.20 -15.91
N ASN A 134 -2.86 24.00 -15.45
CA ASN A 134 -1.93 22.87 -15.34
C ASN A 134 -2.16 21.73 -16.35
N HIS A 135 -3.04 21.90 -17.36
CA HIS A 135 -3.29 20.88 -18.39
C HIS A 135 -2.00 20.38 -19.05
N GLU A 136 -1.05 21.28 -19.29
CA GLU A 136 0.28 21.03 -19.86
C GLU A 136 1.41 21.00 -18.81
N TYR A 137 1.09 20.81 -17.51
CA TYR A 137 2.06 20.76 -16.41
C TYR A 137 2.92 22.03 -16.18
N ARG A 138 2.58 23.14 -16.84
CA ARG A 138 3.34 24.41 -16.81
C ARG A 138 3.30 25.13 -15.45
N LEU A 139 2.29 24.87 -14.61
CA LEU A 139 2.14 25.51 -13.30
C LEU A 139 2.80 24.69 -12.18
N CYS A 140 2.65 23.36 -12.23
CA CYS A 140 3.32 22.41 -11.35
C CYS A 140 3.38 21.02 -12.01
N ASP A 141 4.58 20.55 -12.31
CA ASP A 141 4.83 19.27 -13.00
C ASP A 141 4.73 18.03 -12.10
N THR A 142 4.67 18.23 -10.78
CA THR A 142 4.43 17.17 -9.78
C THR A 142 2.97 17.09 -9.31
N TYR A 143 2.07 17.85 -9.94
CA TYR A 143 0.63 17.88 -9.69
C TYR A 143 -0.16 17.27 -10.87
N PRO A 144 -1.43 16.86 -10.67
CA PRO A 144 -2.29 16.40 -11.76
C PRO A 144 -2.53 17.48 -12.83
N SER A 145 -2.89 17.05 -14.05
CA SER A 145 -3.18 17.99 -15.15
C SER A 145 -4.46 18.82 -14.93
N GLU A 146 -5.50 18.23 -14.33
CA GLU A 146 -6.69 18.96 -13.88
C GLU A 146 -6.55 19.28 -12.38
N LEU A 147 -6.77 20.54 -12.00
CA LEU A 147 -6.71 21.01 -10.60
C LEU A 147 -8.01 21.69 -10.22
N PHE A 148 -8.45 21.51 -8.97
CA PHE A 148 -9.70 22.07 -8.47
C PHE A 148 -9.44 23.12 -7.38
N VAL A 149 -10.01 24.31 -7.56
CA VAL A 149 -9.75 25.52 -6.73
C VAL A 149 -10.99 26.39 -6.55
N PRO A 150 -11.02 27.30 -5.56
CA PRO A 150 -12.14 28.22 -5.35
C PRO A 150 -12.48 29.03 -6.60
N LYS A 151 -13.77 29.17 -6.92
CA LYS A 151 -14.28 29.97 -8.04
C LYS A 151 -14.07 31.48 -7.82
N SER A 152 -13.80 31.89 -6.58
CA SER A 152 -13.44 33.25 -6.19
C SER A 152 -11.94 33.58 -6.33
N ALA A 153 -11.07 32.58 -6.56
CA ALA A 153 -9.65 32.82 -6.75
C ALA A 153 -9.33 33.23 -8.21
N SER A 154 -8.61 34.34 -8.39
CA SER A 154 -8.23 34.80 -9.73
C SER A 154 -7.06 33.99 -10.32
N PRO A 155 -6.90 33.92 -11.66
CA PRO A 155 -5.74 33.28 -12.28
C PRO A 155 -4.39 33.87 -11.84
N ALA A 156 -4.35 35.16 -11.49
CA ALA A 156 -3.14 35.80 -10.96
C ALA A 156 -2.80 35.28 -9.55
N VAL A 157 -3.78 35.25 -8.64
CA VAL A 157 -3.67 34.71 -7.28
C VAL A 157 -3.22 33.24 -7.29
N ILE A 158 -3.77 32.44 -8.21
CA ILE A 158 -3.36 31.05 -8.45
C ILE A 158 -1.87 30.94 -8.82
N VAL A 159 -1.40 31.75 -9.78
CA VAL A 159 0.00 31.74 -10.23
C VAL A 159 0.96 32.30 -9.17
N GLY A 160 0.54 33.31 -8.40
CA GLY A 160 1.34 33.88 -7.31
C GLY A 160 1.50 32.92 -6.13
N SER A 161 0.44 32.21 -5.73
CA SER A 161 0.52 31.14 -4.74
C SER A 161 1.46 30.01 -5.19
N ALA A 162 1.36 29.55 -6.44
CA ALA A 162 2.25 28.52 -6.97
C ALA A 162 3.74 28.91 -6.87
N LYS A 163 4.09 30.16 -7.24
CA LYS A 163 5.47 30.68 -7.10
C LYS A 163 5.97 30.69 -5.65
N PHE A 164 5.08 30.90 -4.68
CA PHE A 164 5.41 30.93 -3.26
C PHE A 164 5.40 29.55 -2.58
N ARG A 165 5.05 28.48 -3.30
CA ARG A 165 4.91 27.13 -2.76
C ARG A 165 5.98 26.21 -3.34
N SER A 166 6.68 25.47 -2.48
CA SER A 166 7.78 24.58 -2.89
C SER A 166 7.38 23.66 -4.06
N ARG A 167 8.14 23.75 -5.16
CA ARG A 167 7.90 23.05 -6.44
C ARG A 167 6.56 23.38 -7.15
N GLY A 168 6.00 24.58 -6.93
CA GLY A 168 4.75 25.02 -7.58
C GLY A 168 3.47 24.50 -6.92
N ARG A 169 3.58 23.79 -5.78
CA ARG A 169 2.51 22.94 -5.21
C ARG A 169 1.53 23.75 -4.36
N LEU A 170 0.78 24.64 -5.02
CA LEU A 170 -0.24 25.50 -4.44
C LEU A 170 -1.38 24.72 -3.74
N PRO A 171 -2.09 25.36 -2.78
CA PRO A 171 -3.34 24.86 -2.21
C PRO A 171 -4.39 24.50 -3.28
N VAL A 172 -4.69 23.20 -3.41
CA VAL A 172 -5.74 22.66 -4.28
C VAL A 172 -6.63 21.67 -3.54
N LEU A 173 -7.87 21.51 -4.00
CA LEU A 173 -8.84 20.59 -3.42
C LEU A 173 -8.38 19.12 -3.54
N SER A 174 -8.48 18.38 -2.44
CA SER A 174 -8.19 16.94 -2.37
C SER A 174 -9.41 16.10 -1.99
N TYR A 175 -10.35 16.66 -1.22
CA TYR A 175 -11.66 16.05 -0.91
C TYR A 175 -12.68 17.14 -0.53
N PHE A 176 -13.97 16.91 -0.82
CA PHE A 176 -15.06 17.81 -0.45
C PHE A 176 -16.21 17.05 0.20
N HIS A 177 -16.60 17.45 1.41
CA HIS A 177 -17.72 16.90 2.15
C HIS A 177 -19.00 17.68 1.82
N ARG A 178 -19.88 17.06 1.02
CA ARG A 178 -21.07 17.72 0.45
C ARG A 178 -21.98 18.37 1.49
N ASP A 179 -22.26 17.67 2.58
CA ASP A 179 -23.34 18.06 3.50
C ASP A 179 -22.95 19.18 4.47
N THR A 180 -21.65 19.44 4.63
CA THR A 180 -21.11 20.52 5.48
C THR A 180 -20.30 21.56 4.69
N SER A 181 -20.17 21.39 3.37
CA SER A 181 -19.26 22.16 2.51
C SER A 181 -17.79 22.20 2.96
N ALA A 182 -17.36 21.28 3.83
CA ALA A 182 -15.98 21.24 4.31
C ALA A 182 -15.03 20.69 3.22
N SER A 183 -13.96 21.42 2.93
CA SER A 183 -12.92 21.02 1.97
C SER A 183 -11.64 20.58 2.67
N ILE A 184 -11.08 19.44 2.26
CA ILE A 184 -9.68 19.10 2.53
C ILE A 184 -8.87 19.57 1.33
N CYS A 185 -8.05 20.60 1.52
CA CYS A 185 -7.09 21.07 0.53
C CYS A 185 -5.68 20.62 0.88
N ARG A 186 -4.79 20.59 -0.13
CA ARG A 186 -3.39 20.21 0.06
C ARG A 186 -2.44 21.10 -0.73
N SER A 187 -1.22 21.22 -0.23
CA SER A 187 -0.13 22.03 -0.80
C SER A 187 1.23 21.42 -0.44
N SER A 188 2.33 22.06 -0.83
CA SER A 188 3.60 21.97 -0.10
C SER A 188 3.67 23.03 1.01
N GLN A 189 4.74 22.97 1.82
CA GLN A 189 5.17 24.13 2.60
C GLN A 189 5.28 25.41 1.74
N PRO A 190 4.97 26.59 2.30
CA PRO A 190 5.30 27.87 1.70
C PRO A 190 6.81 28.13 1.74
N LEU A 191 7.29 28.99 0.85
CA LEU A 191 8.69 29.43 0.78
C LEU A 191 8.92 30.67 1.67
N SER A 192 8.42 30.63 2.91
CA SER A 192 8.48 31.75 3.85
C SER A 192 9.90 32.06 4.34
N GLY A 193 10.80 31.08 4.41
CA GLY A 193 12.10 31.27 5.06
C GLY A 193 11.92 31.83 6.48
N PHE A 194 12.60 32.93 6.80
CA PHE A 194 12.48 33.60 8.09
C PHE A 194 11.31 34.58 8.21
N SER A 195 10.83 35.17 7.11
CA SER A 195 9.85 36.28 7.17
C SER A 195 9.06 36.56 5.88
N ALA A 196 9.32 35.85 4.78
CA ALA A 196 8.65 36.08 3.50
C ALA A 196 7.17 35.66 3.55
N ARG A 197 6.34 36.46 2.90
CA ARG A 197 4.88 36.31 2.78
C ARG A 197 4.46 36.52 1.32
N SER A 198 3.31 35.97 0.95
CA SER A 198 2.72 36.17 -0.38
C SER A 198 1.26 36.55 -0.24
N SER A 199 0.92 37.76 -0.67
CA SER A 199 -0.47 38.24 -0.72
C SER A 199 -1.35 37.34 -1.60
N ASP A 200 -0.77 36.75 -2.66
CA ASP A 200 -1.49 35.82 -3.54
C ASP A 200 -1.77 34.48 -2.84
N ASP A 201 -0.81 33.94 -2.08
CA ASP A 201 -1.03 32.70 -1.31
C ASP A 201 -2.04 32.92 -0.18
N GLU A 202 -1.95 34.05 0.53
CA GLU A 202 -2.91 34.45 1.56
C GLU A 202 -4.33 34.67 0.98
N GLN A 203 -4.46 35.29 -0.19
CA GLN A 203 -5.74 35.43 -0.90
C GLN A 203 -6.32 34.06 -1.32
N LEU A 204 -5.48 33.13 -1.80
CA LEU A 204 -5.95 31.78 -2.15
C LEU A 204 -6.43 31.00 -0.91
N LEU A 205 -5.72 31.10 0.21
CA LEU A 205 -6.16 30.50 1.48
C LEU A 205 -7.47 31.13 1.98
N GLN A 206 -7.62 32.46 1.90
CA GLN A 206 -8.90 33.13 2.21
C GLN A 206 -10.04 32.70 1.26
N ALA A 207 -9.74 32.45 -0.01
CA ALA A 207 -10.73 31.95 -0.97
C ALA A 207 -11.17 30.50 -0.66
N ILE A 208 -10.25 29.65 -0.18
CA ILE A 208 -10.55 28.30 0.32
C ILE A 208 -11.44 28.38 1.56
N MET A 209 -11.08 29.20 2.55
CA MET A 209 -11.88 29.44 3.76
C MET A 209 -13.30 29.91 3.42
N LYS A 210 -13.43 30.93 2.56
CA LYS A 210 -14.73 31.45 2.07
C LYS A 210 -15.49 30.47 1.15
N SER A 211 -14.90 29.34 0.78
CA SER A 211 -15.57 28.25 0.06
C SER A 211 -16.25 27.23 1.00
N ASN A 212 -16.28 27.50 2.31
CA ASN A 212 -17.21 26.88 3.26
C ASN A 212 -18.06 27.98 3.94
N PRO A 213 -19.36 28.13 3.62
CA PRO A 213 -20.23 29.14 4.24
C PRO A 213 -20.66 28.81 5.68
N VAL A 214 -20.27 27.65 6.22
CA VAL A 214 -20.68 27.15 7.55
C VAL A 214 -19.60 27.37 8.62
N SER A 215 -18.35 27.68 8.23
CA SER A 215 -17.23 27.86 9.16
C SER A 215 -16.38 29.08 8.79
N GLU A 216 -16.22 30.00 9.74
CA GLU A 216 -15.29 31.14 9.61
C GLU A 216 -13.82 30.71 9.80
N PHE A 217 -13.57 29.53 10.36
CA PHE A 217 -12.23 29.01 10.64
C PHE A 217 -11.75 28.02 9.57
N MET A 218 -10.47 28.13 9.20
CA MET A 218 -9.74 27.17 8.38
C MET A 218 -8.52 26.66 9.17
N TYR A 219 -8.33 25.34 9.21
CA TYR A 219 -7.17 24.72 9.83
C TYR A 219 -6.06 24.46 8.79
N VAL A 220 -4.84 24.90 9.09
CA VAL A 220 -3.63 24.50 8.34
C VAL A 220 -2.98 23.35 9.10
N VAL A 221 -3.21 22.13 8.65
CA VAL A 221 -2.57 20.93 9.23
C VAL A 221 -1.25 20.70 8.53
N ASP A 222 -0.13 21.03 9.18
CA ASP A 222 1.20 20.65 8.73
C ASP A 222 1.42 19.14 8.98
N THR A 223 1.00 18.32 8.02
CA THR A 223 1.02 16.85 8.09
C THR A 223 2.42 16.27 7.94
N ARG A 224 3.29 16.58 8.89
CA ARG A 224 4.44 15.75 9.27
C ARG A 224 3.94 14.71 10.31
N PRO A 225 3.15 13.62 10.01
CA PRO A 225 2.74 12.91 8.76
C PRO A 225 1.18 12.93 8.51
N LYS A 226 0.43 12.16 7.68
CA LYS A 226 0.51 11.42 6.37
C LYS A 226 -0.92 10.95 5.92
N VAL A 227 -1.27 11.02 4.61
CA VAL A 227 -2.44 10.33 3.94
C VAL A 227 -2.29 10.50 2.40
N LEU A 228 -2.89 9.79 1.42
CA LEU A 228 -3.77 8.60 1.22
C LEU A 228 -3.59 8.09 -0.25
N ILE A 229 -3.24 6.82 -0.50
CA ILE A 229 -2.48 6.30 -1.68
C ILE A 229 -2.70 6.92 -3.09
N GLU A 230 -3.63 6.45 -3.93
CA GLU A 230 -3.60 6.71 -5.40
C GLU A 230 -3.79 8.19 -5.77
N LYS A 231 -4.65 8.90 -5.04
CA LYS A 231 -4.74 10.35 -5.14
C LYS A 231 -3.47 10.99 -4.58
N ASP A 232 -3.26 10.88 -3.27
CA ASP A 232 -2.37 11.79 -2.56
C ASP A 232 -0.88 11.43 -2.61
N TRP A 233 -0.53 10.26 -3.16
CA TRP A 233 0.85 9.81 -3.37
C TRP A 233 1.14 9.54 -4.84
N VAL A 234 0.34 8.75 -5.56
CA VAL A 234 0.61 8.48 -6.98
C VAL A 234 0.36 9.74 -7.80
N SER A 235 -0.89 10.22 -7.84
CA SER A 235 -1.26 11.39 -8.66
C SER A 235 -0.57 12.67 -8.21
N PHE A 236 -0.38 12.86 -6.89
CA PHE A 236 0.32 14.00 -6.31
C PHE A 236 1.85 13.85 -6.17
N GLY A 237 2.49 12.86 -6.81
CA GLY A 237 3.94 12.87 -7.04
C GLY A 237 4.84 12.53 -5.85
N HIS A 238 4.52 11.45 -5.13
CA HIS A 238 5.47 10.76 -4.26
C HIS A 238 6.57 10.07 -5.08
N LYS A 239 7.82 10.20 -4.62
CA LYS A 239 9.02 9.70 -5.31
C LYS A 239 9.21 8.18 -5.20
N PHE A 240 8.25 7.38 -5.68
CA PHE A 240 8.30 5.92 -5.52
C PHE A 240 9.58 5.29 -6.07
N SER A 241 10.01 5.65 -7.29
CA SER A 241 11.19 5.06 -7.93
C SER A 241 12.45 5.14 -7.06
N HIS A 242 12.64 6.28 -6.38
CA HIS A 242 13.80 6.53 -5.53
C HIS A 242 13.58 5.97 -4.11
N ARG A 243 12.39 6.20 -3.53
CA ARG A 243 12.07 5.80 -2.14
C ARG A 243 12.05 4.29 -1.93
N TYR A 244 11.75 3.51 -2.98
CA TYR A 244 11.63 2.04 -2.92
C TYR A 244 12.63 1.30 -3.81
N ALA A 245 13.69 1.98 -4.26
CA ALA A 245 14.74 1.43 -5.12
C ALA A 245 14.18 0.64 -6.33
N HIS A 246 13.37 1.30 -7.15
CA HIS A 246 12.98 0.78 -8.47
C HIS A 246 14.07 1.03 -9.50
N ILE A 247 14.87 2.08 -9.32
CA ILE A 247 16.04 2.38 -10.15
C ILE A 247 17.28 2.53 -9.26
N ASP A 248 18.45 2.34 -9.87
CA ASP A 248 19.74 2.62 -9.24
C ASP A 248 19.82 4.14 -8.99
N SER A 249 19.86 4.54 -7.73
CA SER A 249 19.70 5.93 -7.26
C SER A 249 20.34 6.11 -5.89
N ASP A 250 20.54 7.36 -5.43
CA ASP A 250 21.20 7.65 -4.15
C ASP A 250 20.55 6.86 -3.00
N PRO A 251 21.30 5.97 -2.30
CA PRO A 251 20.78 5.23 -1.17
C PRO A 251 20.19 6.10 -0.05
N LYS A 252 20.62 7.36 0.08
CA LYS A 252 20.04 8.34 1.01
C LYS A 252 18.61 8.74 0.68
N GLU A 253 18.14 8.49 -0.56
CA GLU A 253 16.74 8.71 -0.93
C GLU A 253 15.84 7.49 -0.70
N VAL A 254 16.38 6.32 -0.34
CA VAL A 254 15.55 5.14 0.02
C VAL A 254 14.90 5.36 1.39
N SER A 255 13.58 5.19 1.50
CA SER A 255 12.86 5.40 2.76
C SER A 255 11.48 4.73 2.77
N PRO A 256 11.10 4.00 3.85
CA PRO A 256 9.88 3.19 3.92
C PRO A 256 8.61 4.02 4.22
N VAL A 257 8.36 5.05 3.40
CA VAL A 257 7.36 6.08 3.70
C VAL A 257 5.93 5.54 3.56
N MET A 258 5.68 4.68 2.57
CA MET A 258 4.39 3.99 2.36
C MET A 258 4.18 2.86 3.36
N ASP A 259 5.24 2.17 3.75
CA ASP A 259 5.19 1.01 4.63
C ASP A 259 4.67 1.45 6.01
N GLN A 260 5.23 2.54 6.53
CA GLN A 260 4.70 3.27 7.68
C GLN A 260 3.24 3.75 7.51
N PHE A 261 2.79 4.07 6.29
CA PHE A 261 1.38 4.43 6.06
C PHE A 261 0.47 3.19 6.09
N LEU A 262 0.87 2.10 5.44
CA LEU A 262 0.14 0.83 5.46
C LEU A 262 0.09 0.24 6.88
N GLU A 263 1.16 0.41 7.66
CA GLU A 263 1.19 0.09 9.09
C GLU A 263 0.18 0.94 9.88
N CYS A 264 0.13 2.27 9.70
CA CYS A 264 -0.89 3.10 10.34
C CYS A 264 -2.33 2.67 9.96
N VAL A 265 -2.58 2.28 8.70
CA VAL A 265 -3.89 1.75 8.29
C VAL A 265 -4.17 0.41 8.96
N TRP A 266 -3.19 -0.50 9.05
CA TRP A 266 -3.33 -1.78 9.75
C TRP A 266 -3.62 -1.58 11.24
N GLN A 267 -2.94 -0.64 11.92
CA GLN A 267 -3.21 -0.30 13.32
C GLN A 267 -4.64 0.20 13.53
N LEU A 268 -5.16 1.03 12.61
CA LEU A 268 -6.57 1.46 12.64
C LEU A 268 -7.53 0.30 12.37
N MET A 269 -7.19 -0.67 11.52
CA MET A 269 -7.99 -1.88 11.31
C MET A 269 -8.04 -2.78 12.56
N GLN A 270 -6.95 -2.86 13.34
CA GLN A 270 -6.97 -3.58 14.63
C GLN A 270 -7.88 -2.88 15.66
N GLN A 271 -7.90 -1.53 15.67
CA GLN A 271 -8.76 -0.74 16.57
C GLN A 271 -10.23 -0.72 16.14
N PHE A 272 -10.51 -0.78 14.83
CA PHE A 272 -11.85 -0.69 14.26
C PHE A 272 -12.12 -1.80 13.23
N PRO A 273 -12.25 -3.09 13.63
CA PRO A 273 -12.29 -4.23 12.71
C PRO A 273 -13.44 -4.23 11.70
N CYS A 274 -14.52 -3.49 11.96
CA CYS A 274 -15.69 -3.38 11.09
C CYS A 274 -15.75 -2.06 10.28
N ALA A 275 -14.75 -1.17 10.39
CA ALA A 275 -14.74 0.13 9.71
C ALA A 275 -14.09 0.11 8.32
N PHE A 276 -13.51 -1.02 7.92
CA PHE A 276 -12.78 -1.18 6.66
C PHE A 276 -13.35 -2.34 5.84
N GLU A 277 -13.65 -2.09 4.57
CA GLU A 277 -14.14 -3.12 3.62
C GLU A 277 -13.03 -4.11 3.23
N PHE A 278 -11.79 -3.62 3.11
CA PHE A 278 -10.63 -4.43 2.80
C PHE A 278 -10.00 -5.04 4.06
N ASN A 279 -9.40 -6.22 3.91
CA ASN A 279 -8.72 -6.94 4.99
C ASN A 279 -7.19 -6.85 4.90
N GLU A 280 -6.48 -7.34 5.93
CA GLU A 280 -5.01 -7.33 6.03
C GLU A 280 -4.29 -7.84 4.77
N ARG A 281 -4.83 -8.86 4.08
CA ARG A 281 -4.20 -9.42 2.87
C ARG A 281 -4.14 -8.39 1.72
N PHE A 282 -5.08 -7.45 1.67
CA PHE A 282 -5.03 -6.34 0.72
C PHE A 282 -3.83 -5.41 1.00
N LEU A 283 -3.57 -5.07 2.27
CA LEU A 283 -2.39 -4.26 2.64
C LEU A 283 -1.08 -4.99 2.32
N ILE A 284 -1.00 -6.29 2.61
CA ILE A 284 0.17 -7.12 2.29
C ILE A 284 0.40 -7.22 0.78
N GLN A 285 -0.65 -7.40 -0.01
CA GLN A 285 -0.58 -7.37 -1.48
C GLN A 285 -0.15 -5.99 -1.98
N LEU A 286 -0.70 -4.91 -1.43
CA LEU A 286 -0.38 -3.54 -1.84
C LEU A 286 1.08 -3.17 -1.56
N HIS A 287 1.59 -3.48 -0.36
CA HIS A 287 3.01 -3.42 -0.01
C HIS A 287 3.88 -4.22 -1.00
N THR A 288 3.49 -5.46 -1.29
CA THR A 288 4.22 -6.32 -2.24
C THR A 288 4.25 -5.68 -3.64
N HIS A 289 3.13 -5.12 -4.10
CA HIS A 289 3.04 -4.52 -5.41
C HIS A 289 3.84 -3.21 -5.54
N ILE A 290 3.92 -2.39 -4.49
CA ILE A 290 4.77 -1.18 -4.42
C ILE A 290 6.24 -1.52 -4.70
N TYR A 291 6.76 -2.62 -4.16
CA TYR A 291 8.14 -3.06 -4.42
C TYR A 291 8.31 -3.87 -5.72
N SER A 292 7.25 -4.56 -6.17
CA SER A 292 7.31 -5.52 -7.28
C SER A 292 7.59 -4.92 -8.66
N CYS A 293 7.30 -3.65 -8.90
CA CYS A 293 7.27 -3.06 -10.26
C CYS A 293 6.43 -3.88 -11.29
N GLN A 294 5.55 -4.79 -10.85
CA GLN A 294 4.76 -5.68 -11.71
C GLN A 294 3.61 -4.93 -12.40
N TYR A 295 3.20 -3.82 -11.80
CA TYR A 295 2.15 -2.92 -12.27
C TYR A 295 2.71 -1.49 -12.35
N GLY A 296 2.29 -0.73 -13.36
CA GLY A 296 2.83 0.62 -13.61
C GLY A 296 2.51 1.65 -12.53
N ASN A 297 1.47 1.42 -11.71
CA ASN A 297 0.91 2.36 -10.71
C ASN A 297 1.98 3.07 -9.88
N PHE A 298 2.92 2.30 -9.33
CA PHE A 298 3.93 2.78 -8.39
C PHE A 298 5.27 3.10 -9.04
N ILE A 299 5.45 2.89 -10.34
CA ILE A 299 6.74 3.18 -11.00
C ILE A 299 6.76 4.66 -11.40
N GLY A 300 7.90 5.33 -11.25
CA GLY A 300 8.06 6.76 -11.53
C GLY A 300 7.75 7.65 -10.32
N ASN A 301 8.28 8.88 -10.32
CA ASN A 301 8.20 9.81 -9.20
C ASN A 301 7.04 10.82 -9.29
N CYS A 302 6.50 11.10 -10.48
CA CYS A 302 5.36 12.00 -10.66
C CYS A 302 4.43 11.57 -11.80
N GLN A 303 3.23 12.18 -11.89
CA GLN A 303 2.28 11.87 -12.95
C GLN A 303 2.85 12.18 -14.35
N LYS A 304 3.64 13.26 -14.49
CA LYS A 304 4.33 13.62 -15.73
C LYS A 304 5.33 12.52 -16.15
N GLU A 305 6.24 12.09 -15.27
CA GLU A 305 7.15 10.97 -15.55
C GLU A 305 6.39 9.71 -15.97
N ARG A 306 5.24 9.42 -15.32
CA ARG A 306 4.35 8.29 -15.68
C ARG A 306 3.52 8.50 -16.96
N ARG A 307 3.58 9.66 -17.61
CA ARG A 307 3.11 9.90 -18.98
C ARG A 307 4.29 9.83 -19.96
N ASP A 308 5.41 10.46 -19.63
CA ASP A 308 6.63 10.50 -20.44
C ASP A 308 7.21 9.07 -20.66
N LEU A 309 7.17 8.21 -19.64
CA LEU A 309 7.52 6.78 -19.78
C LEU A 309 6.63 6.02 -20.78
N ARG A 310 5.39 6.48 -21.03
CA ARG A 310 4.48 5.89 -22.02
C ARG A 310 4.70 6.43 -23.44
N PHE A 311 5.62 7.37 -23.64
CA PHE A 311 5.95 7.83 -25.00
C PHE A 311 6.52 6.68 -25.87
N TRP A 312 7.08 5.66 -25.22
CA TRP A 312 7.50 4.39 -25.85
C TRP A 312 6.35 3.53 -26.39
N LYS A 313 5.09 3.81 -26.04
CA LYS A 313 3.92 3.12 -26.60
C LYS A 313 3.83 3.27 -28.13
N GLY A 314 4.40 4.35 -28.68
CA GLY A 314 4.53 4.56 -30.13
C GLY A 314 5.46 3.57 -30.84
N MET A 315 6.45 2.97 -30.15
CA MET A 315 7.42 2.06 -30.79
C MET A 315 6.89 0.63 -30.99
N TYR A 316 5.77 0.26 -30.34
CA TYR A 316 5.14 -1.05 -30.52
C TYR A 316 3.99 -1.06 -31.56
N GLY A 317 3.71 0.07 -32.22
CA GLY A 317 2.71 0.21 -33.30
C GLY A 317 2.96 -0.63 -34.57
N ARG A 318 3.93 -1.54 -34.55
CA ARG A 318 4.18 -2.54 -35.61
C ARG A 318 3.71 -3.95 -35.25
N ALA A 319 3.39 -4.23 -33.97
CA ALA A 319 2.98 -5.55 -33.50
C ALA A 319 1.45 -5.77 -33.51
N GLU A 320 0.64 -4.70 -33.43
CA GLU A 320 -0.83 -4.78 -33.41
C GLU A 320 -1.46 -5.25 -34.74
N LYS A 321 -0.66 -5.53 -35.78
CA LYS A 321 -1.11 -6.06 -37.08
C LYS A 321 -1.17 -7.59 -37.18
N SER A 322 -0.85 -8.36 -36.12
CA SER A 322 -0.88 -9.83 -36.19
C SER A 322 -1.46 -10.56 -34.96
N VAL A 323 -2.24 -9.89 -34.12
CA VAL A 323 -3.09 -10.57 -33.12
C VAL A 323 -4.55 -10.38 -33.56
N ALA A 324 -5.25 -11.49 -33.73
CA ALA A 324 -6.58 -11.50 -34.34
C ALA A 324 -7.65 -10.83 -33.46
N SER A 325 -8.76 -10.48 -34.11
CA SER A 325 -9.95 -9.89 -33.50
C SER A 325 -10.45 -10.69 -32.29
N HIS A 326 -10.27 -10.13 -31.09
CA HIS A 326 -11.11 -10.48 -29.96
C HIS A 326 -12.39 -9.65 -30.01
N GLN A 327 -13.49 -10.31 -29.68
CA GLN A 327 -14.91 -9.93 -29.77
C GLN A 327 -15.25 -8.43 -29.61
N SER A 328 -16.25 -7.99 -30.38
CA SER A 328 -16.84 -6.67 -30.27
C SER A 328 -17.41 -6.45 -28.86
N PRO A 329 -17.40 -5.22 -28.31
CA PRO A 329 -18.14 -4.90 -27.10
C PRO A 329 -19.63 -5.28 -27.18
N ALA A 330 -20.21 -5.30 -28.38
CA ALA A 330 -21.58 -5.78 -28.62
C ALA A 330 -21.73 -7.28 -28.34
N ASP A 331 -20.72 -8.10 -28.65
CA ASP A 331 -20.78 -9.56 -28.47
C ASP A 331 -20.76 -9.91 -26.98
N CYS A 332 -19.93 -9.21 -26.18
CA CYS A 332 -19.94 -9.34 -24.72
C CYS A 332 -21.27 -8.88 -24.10
N LEU A 333 -21.87 -7.80 -24.60
CA LEU A 333 -23.18 -7.33 -24.13
C LEU A 333 -24.31 -8.30 -24.48
N ASN A 334 -24.23 -8.98 -25.64
CA ASN A 334 -25.16 -10.04 -26.01
C ASN A 334 -24.98 -11.28 -25.11
N ALA A 335 -23.75 -11.73 -24.87
CA ALA A 335 -23.47 -12.87 -23.99
C ALA A 335 -23.99 -12.63 -22.55
N VAL A 336 -23.70 -11.46 -21.96
CA VAL A 336 -24.22 -11.09 -20.63
C VAL A 336 -25.75 -11.05 -20.60
N ARG A 337 -26.40 -10.67 -21.71
CA ARG A 337 -27.86 -10.67 -21.83
C ARG A 337 -28.42 -12.09 -21.92
N GLU A 338 -27.78 -12.99 -22.68
CA GLU A 338 -28.17 -14.40 -22.78
C GLU A 338 -28.00 -15.14 -21.44
N GLU A 339 -26.88 -14.93 -20.74
CA GLU A 339 -26.69 -15.45 -19.37
C GLU A 339 -27.75 -14.92 -18.40
N SER A 340 -28.10 -13.63 -18.49
CA SER A 340 -29.16 -13.03 -17.66
C SER A 340 -30.53 -13.68 -17.90
N GLN A 341 -30.88 -13.96 -19.16
CA GLN A 341 -32.15 -14.61 -19.49
C GLN A 341 -32.19 -16.07 -19.02
N GLN A 342 -31.08 -16.83 -19.13
CA GLN A 342 -31.00 -18.19 -18.59
C GLN A 342 -31.20 -18.23 -17.07
N LEU A 343 -30.62 -17.27 -16.34
CA LEU A 343 -30.79 -17.15 -14.88
C LEU A 343 -32.24 -16.80 -14.49
N GLU A 344 -32.97 -16.02 -15.30
CA GLU A 344 -34.40 -15.75 -15.08
C GLU A 344 -35.27 -17.01 -15.30
N GLU A 345 -34.96 -17.84 -16.30
CA GLU A 345 -35.64 -19.13 -16.55
C GLU A 345 -35.34 -20.18 -15.47
N GLU A 346 -34.09 -20.27 -14.99
CA GLU A 346 -33.74 -21.11 -13.84
C GLU A 346 -34.47 -20.64 -12.57
N LEU A 347 -34.52 -19.33 -12.31
CA LEU A 347 -35.24 -18.79 -11.16
C LEU A 347 -36.74 -19.14 -11.21
N SER A 348 -37.36 -19.04 -12.38
CA SER A 348 -38.77 -19.41 -12.61
C SER A 348 -39.02 -20.90 -12.34
N THR A 349 -38.24 -21.79 -12.94
CA THR A 349 -38.40 -23.24 -12.73
C THR A 349 -38.07 -23.68 -11.30
N HIS A 350 -37.20 -22.97 -10.58
CA HIS A 350 -36.99 -23.17 -9.15
C HIS A 350 -38.20 -22.71 -8.31
N GLN A 351 -38.88 -21.61 -8.67
CA GLN A 351 -40.11 -21.18 -7.99
C GLN A 351 -41.26 -22.18 -8.20
N GLU A 352 -41.44 -22.72 -9.41
CA GLU A 352 -42.43 -23.79 -9.67
C GLU A 352 -42.15 -25.05 -8.84
N ARG A 353 -40.89 -25.50 -8.78
CA ARG A 353 -40.49 -26.65 -7.95
C ARG A 353 -40.80 -26.42 -6.47
N LEU A 354 -40.61 -25.18 -5.96
CA LEU A 354 -40.98 -24.81 -4.60
C LEU A 354 -42.50 -24.80 -4.37
N ALA A 355 -43.31 -24.42 -5.36
CA ALA A 355 -44.77 -24.52 -5.29
C ALA A 355 -45.23 -25.99 -5.23
N GLN A 356 -44.76 -26.83 -6.16
CA GLN A 356 -45.08 -28.27 -6.19
C GLN A 356 -44.66 -29.00 -4.89
N LEU A 357 -43.53 -28.61 -4.29
CA LEU A 357 -43.10 -29.16 -3.00
C LEU A 357 -43.99 -28.74 -1.82
N LYS A 358 -44.54 -27.52 -1.83
CA LYS A 358 -45.53 -27.07 -0.83
C LYS A 358 -46.83 -27.87 -0.96
N GLU A 359 -47.36 -28.04 -2.17
CA GLU A 359 -48.57 -28.84 -2.43
C GLU A 359 -48.39 -30.31 -2.01
N ARG A 360 -47.25 -30.92 -2.35
CA ARG A 360 -46.92 -32.29 -1.92
C ARG A 360 -46.84 -32.42 -0.40
N LYS A 361 -46.43 -31.36 0.32
CA LYS A 361 -46.39 -31.36 1.79
C LYS A 361 -47.80 -31.35 2.39
N ILE A 362 -48.68 -30.49 1.87
CA ILE A 362 -50.11 -30.41 2.26
C ILE A 362 -50.83 -31.75 1.99
N SER A 363 -50.58 -32.36 0.83
CA SER A 363 -51.11 -33.69 0.46
C SER A 363 -50.55 -34.81 1.37
N GLY A 364 -49.28 -34.71 1.76
CA GLY A 364 -48.63 -35.65 2.68
C GLY A 364 -49.19 -35.61 4.10
N GLU A 365 -49.60 -34.44 4.60
CA GLU A 365 -50.20 -34.28 5.92
C GLU A 365 -51.63 -34.85 5.96
N MET A 366 -52.46 -34.61 4.94
CA MET A 366 -53.78 -35.24 4.81
C MET A 366 -53.75 -36.78 4.69
N ARG A 367 -52.62 -37.38 4.30
CA ARG A 367 -52.45 -38.85 4.29
C ARG A 367 -52.00 -39.42 5.64
N LYS A 368 -51.44 -38.61 6.55
CA LYS A 368 -50.98 -39.08 7.88
C LYS A 368 -52.08 -39.09 8.94
N THR A 369 -53.13 -38.30 8.78
CA THR A 369 -54.26 -38.22 9.74
C THR A 369 -55.15 -39.48 9.75
N ASN A 370 -55.13 -40.31 8.69
CA ASN A 370 -56.03 -41.46 8.54
C ASN A 370 -55.48 -42.82 9.00
N LYS A 371 -54.28 -42.91 9.60
CA LYS A 371 -53.73 -44.17 10.14
C LYS A 371 -52.82 -43.97 11.37
N LEU A 372 -53.40 -43.76 12.56
CA LEU A 372 -52.88 -44.26 13.86
C LEU A 372 -53.84 -43.91 15.01
N SER A 373 -54.73 -44.84 15.36
CA SER A 373 -55.67 -44.67 16.48
C SER A 373 -56.06 -45.99 17.15
N GLU A 374 -55.15 -46.62 17.91
CA GLU A 374 -55.50 -47.54 19.01
C GLU A 374 -54.29 -47.87 19.92
N ARG A 375 -54.49 -47.81 21.25
CA ARG A 375 -53.79 -48.56 22.35
C ARG A 375 -52.27 -48.31 22.53
N VAL A 376 -51.62 -48.44 23.71
CA VAL A 376 -51.96 -48.84 25.10
C VAL A 376 -51.38 -47.79 26.10
N ARG A 377 -51.68 -47.85 27.41
CA ARG A 377 -51.10 -47.00 28.49
C ARG A 377 -50.23 -47.77 29.51
N ARG A 378 -49.09 -47.16 29.92
CA ARG A 378 -48.31 -47.38 31.20
C ARG A 378 -47.58 -48.74 31.37
N PRO A 379 -46.64 -48.91 32.33
CA PRO A 379 -46.13 -48.02 33.41
C PRO A 379 -44.59 -47.74 33.40
N ILE A 380 -44.03 -47.28 34.54
CA ILE A 380 -42.69 -46.64 34.78
C ILE A 380 -42.19 -47.14 36.16
N PRO A 381 -40.91 -47.56 36.38
CA PRO A 381 -39.70 -46.71 36.62
C PRO A 381 -38.44 -47.22 35.83
N THR A 382 -37.13 -47.02 36.12
CA THR A 382 -36.34 -46.59 37.31
C THR A 382 -34.94 -46.03 36.93
N GLU A 383 -34.15 -45.60 37.93
CA GLU A 383 -32.72 -45.14 37.87
C GLU A 383 -31.70 -46.32 37.73
N ARG A 384 -30.36 -46.16 37.60
CA ARG A 384 -29.42 -45.05 37.90
C ARG A 384 -28.04 -45.22 37.18
N GLU A 385 -27.19 -44.16 37.25
CA GLU A 385 -25.72 -44.09 36.98
C GLU A 385 -25.26 -44.19 35.50
N LEU A 386 -24.35 -43.37 34.94
CA LEU A 386 -23.55 -42.17 35.33
C LEU A 386 -23.11 -41.44 34.01
N GLY A 387 -22.63 -40.18 33.94
CA GLY A 387 -22.50 -39.09 34.92
C GLY A 387 -21.48 -38.00 34.50
N SER A 388 -21.76 -36.71 34.82
CA SER A 388 -20.87 -35.52 34.72
C SER A 388 -20.54 -34.93 33.32
N PRO A 389 -20.15 -33.64 33.16
CA PRO A 389 -20.11 -32.53 34.14
C PRO A 389 -20.74 -31.16 33.72
N LEU A 390 -20.88 -30.26 34.71
CA LEU A 390 -20.87 -28.77 34.66
C LEU A 390 -22.03 -27.95 34.01
N ASP A 391 -23.06 -27.68 34.82
CA ASP A 391 -23.47 -26.36 35.37
C ASP A 391 -23.82 -25.12 34.50
N TYR A 392 -24.52 -24.16 35.14
CA TYR A 392 -25.50 -23.27 34.52
C TYR A 392 -25.27 -21.76 34.79
N PHE A 393 -26.00 -20.91 34.06
CA PHE A 393 -25.94 -19.44 34.18
C PHE A 393 -26.48 -18.87 35.50
N THR A 394 -25.93 -17.76 35.98
CA THR A 394 -26.68 -16.71 36.71
C THR A 394 -26.06 -15.32 36.49
N THR A 395 -26.86 -14.26 36.59
CA THR A 395 -26.50 -12.83 36.46
C THR A 395 -27.22 -12.04 37.58
N PRO A 396 -27.09 -10.71 37.69
CA PRO A 396 -25.90 -9.84 37.67
C PRO A 396 -25.80 -9.01 38.98
N ARG A 397 -24.75 -8.16 39.13
CA ARG A 397 -24.86 -6.96 39.99
C ARG A 397 -24.00 -5.79 39.53
N SER A 398 -24.35 -4.60 40.02
CA SER A 398 -23.77 -3.30 39.67
C SER A 398 -22.93 -2.78 40.84
N GLU A 399 -21.81 -2.12 40.53
CA GLU A 399 -21.09 -1.26 41.47
C GLU A 399 -20.53 -0.03 40.73
N LYS A 400 -20.39 1.09 41.44
CA LYS A 400 -19.99 2.38 40.88
C LYS A 400 -18.57 2.70 41.33
N HIS A 401 -17.63 2.97 40.41
CA HIS A 401 -16.46 3.78 40.73
C HIS A 401 -15.90 4.49 39.49
N THR A 402 -15.71 5.81 39.61
CA THR A 402 -14.77 6.57 38.79
C THR A 402 -13.41 6.60 39.47
N PRO A 403 -12.34 6.68 38.68
CA PRO A 403 -11.21 7.53 39.07
C PRO A 403 -10.87 8.54 37.95
N SER A 404 -10.61 9.78 38.35
CA SER A 404 -9.97 10.79 37.49
C SER A 404 -8.47 10.71 37.70
N PHE A 405 -7.68 10.72 36.62
CA PHE A 405 -6.26 11.01 36.65
C PHE A 405 -5.84 11.90 35.48
N THR A 406 -6.14 13.19 35.60
CA THR A 406 -5.32 14.23 34.95
C THR A 406 -3.92 14.23 35.54
N LEU A 407 -2.89 14.36 34.69
CA LEU A 407 -1.53 14.68 35.09
C LEU A 407 -1.11 16.02 34.46
N PRO A 408 -0.15 16.77 35.07
CA PRO A 408 0.02 18.19 34.78
C PRO A 408 0.90 18.45 33.55
N LEU A 409 0.62 19.56 32.86
CA LEU A 409 1.59 20.24 31.99
C LEU A 409 2.26 21.34 32.81
N GLU A 410 3.56 21.21 33.06
CA GLU A 410 4.36 22.21 33.76
C GLU A 410 5.06 23.14 32.75
N LEU A 411 4.96 24.45 32.93
CA LEU A 411 5.57 25.44 32.02
C LEU A 411 7.03 25.71 32.40
N ALA A 412 7.96 25.46 31.48
CA ALA A 412 9.31 25.97 31.57
C ALA A 412 9.39 27.45 31.17
N ALA A 413 10.19 28.24 31.90
CA ALA A 413 10.38 29.67 31.67
C ALA A 413 11.45 29.97 30.58
N PRO A 414 11.41 31.16 29.92
CA PRO A 414 12.29 31.46 28.80
C PRO A 414 13.70 31.94 29.21
N PRO A 415 14.75 31.63 28.43
CA PRO A 415 16.05 32.31 28.50
C PRO A 415 15.98 33.73 27.93
N LYS A 416 17.03 34.53 28.17
CA LYS A 416 17.08 35.98 27.90
C LYS A 416 17.99 36.33 26.71
N ASN A 417 17.85 37.57 26.24
CA ASN A 417 18.51 38.18 25.07
C ASN A 417 20.05 38.00 25.01
N GLY A 418 20.55 37.91 23.77
CA GLY A 418 21.92 38.20 23.34
C GLY A 418 21.86 38.88 21.96
N ASP A 419 22.87 39.69 21.63
CA ASP A 419 22.87 40.64 20.50
C ASP A 419 23.37 40.05 19.15
N PRO A 420 23.24 40.78 18.01
CA PRO A 420 23.32 40.21 16.66
C PRO A 420 24.73 40.20 16.02
N ASP A 421 24.75 39.95 14.70
CA ASP A 421 25.86 39.96 13.74
C ASP A 421 26.81 38.74 13.73
N ASP A 422 26.46 37.75 12.90
CA ASP A 422 27.40 37.23 11.88
C ASP A 422 26.64 36.80 10.61
N LEU A 423 27.31 36.72 9.46
CA LEU A 423 26.74 36.50 8.13
C LEU A 423 27.37 35.31 7.38
N SER A 424 26.52 34.61 6.61
CA SER A 424 26.83 33.39 5.84
C SER A 424 27.07 32.14 6.73
N THR A 425 26.55 30.96 6.41
CA THR A 425 26.45 30.32 5.09
C THR A 425 25.19 29.44 4.96
N CYS A 426 24.82 29.07 3.74
CA CYS A 426 23.70 28.16 3.47
C CYS A 426 24.19 26.69 3.39
N SER A 427 23.62 25.79 4.19
CA SER A 427 23.69 24.34 3.95
C SER A 427 22.52 23.59 4.59
N ASP A 428 21.87 22.70 3.83
CA ASP A 428 20.74 21.88 4.28
C ASP A 428 21.21 20.59 4.97
N PHE A 429 21.47 20.60 6.29
CA PHE A 429 21.57 19.35 7.08
C PHE A 429 21.21 19.55 8.56
N GLU A 430 20.04 19.06 8.97
CA GLU A 430 19.92 18.40 10.28
C GLU A 430 18.69 17.48 10.34
N SER A 431 18.96 16.17 10.42
CA SER A 431 17.95 15.13 10.65
C SER A 431 18.21 14.48 12.01
N GLY A 432 17.62 15.04 13.06
CA GLY A 432 17.79 14.57 14.43
C GLY A 432 17.28 13.14 14.62
N VAL A 433 18.21 12.18 14.74
CA VAL A 433 17.97 10.84 15.28
C VAL A 433 18.76 10.77 16.59
N ALA A 434 18.10 10.40 17.69
CA ALA A 434 18.74 10.26 18.98
C ALA A 434 19.46 8.90 19.06
N ASP A 435 20.80 8.92 19.12
CA ASP A 435 21.61 7.73 19.34
C ASP A 435 21.47 7.25 20.80
N LEU A 436 20.76 6.14 21.00
CA LEU A 436 20.76 5.38 22.25
C LEU A 436 21.78 4.24 22.14
N SER A 437 23.05 4.55 22.39
CA SER A 437 24.09 3.52 22.61
C SER A 437 24.51 3.50 24.08
N SER A 438 24.54 2.30 24.66
CA SER A 438 24.75 2.11 26.10
C SER A 438 26.22 2.06 26.47
N HIS A 439 26.67 2.97 27.35
CA HIS A 439 28.00 2.85 27.95
C HIS A 439 28.08 1.64 28.89
N SER A 440 28.88 0.64 28.51
CA SER A 440 29.39 -0.39 29.43
C SER A 440 30.79 0.00 29.89
N SER A 441 30.95 0.31 31.18
CA SER A 441 32.23 0.69 31.77
C SER A 441 33.11 -0.52 32.11
N SER A 442 34.42 -0.38 31.89
CA SER A 442 35.47 -1.20 32.51
C SER A 442 36.70 -0.32 32.72
N ALA A 443 37.33 -0.41 33.89
CA ALA A 443 38.59 0.27 34.21
C ALA A 443 39.81 -0.57 33.77
N GLY A 444 41.01 0.02 33.83
CA GLY A 444 42.27 -0.64 33.43
C GLY A 444 43.41 0.36 33.22
N ASP A 445 44.10 0.69 34.30
CA ASP A 445 45.12 1.74 34.50
C ASP A 445 46.39 1.69 33.62
N ASP A 446 47.13 2.81 33.58
CA ASP A 446 48.56 3.03 33.25
C ASP A 446 49.12 2.51 31.89
N GLU A 447 50.05 3.19 31.18
CA GLU A 447 51.20 4.00 31.61
C GLU A 447 51.46 5.27 30.75
N VAL A 448 52.40 6.12 31.19
CA VAL A 448 52.83 7.35 30.49
C VAL A 448 54.25 7.21 29.91
N VAL A 449 54.40 7.19 28.57
CA VAL A 449 55.72 7.33 27.91
C VAL A 449 55.76 8.45 26.87
N LYS A 450 56.53 9.46 27.26
CA LYS A 450 57.05 10.65 26.56
C LYS A 450 57.35 10.56 25.05
N THR A 451 56.83 11.55 24.32
CA THR A 451 57.50 12.46 23.36
C THR A 451 58.71 11.99 22.54
N ASN A 452 58.62 12.19 21.21
CA ASN A 452 59.55 12.98 20.38
C ASN A 452 58.97 13.08 18.96
N GLY A 453 58.88 14.24 18.31
CA GLY A 453 59.18 15.61 18.77
C GLY A 453 58.70 16.64 17.74
#